data_AF-A0A846HJZ5-F1
#
_entry.id   AF-A0A846HJZ5-F1
#
_cell.length_a   1.000
_cell.length_b   1.000
_cell.length_c   1.000
_cell.angle_alpha   90.00
_cell.angle_beta   90.00
_cell.angle_gamma   90.00
#
_symmetry.space_group_name_H-M   'P 1'
#
loop_
_entity.id
_entity.type
_entity.pdbx_description
1 polymer ?
#
loop_
_entity_poly.entity_id
_entity_poly.type
_entity_poly.pdbx_seq_one_letter_code
_entity_poly.pdbx_strand_id
1 'polypeptide(L)'
;MKTDISIYDFLALGPEAFRILAGGRELQGPYAFRSETLKNIERRIDGLCDPIDHDGPVWILEFQVERQSTALYNLLAKLGLFGEQHPHRSRKRGLSMFSPLFSPEAWALADVVIDTPALRQVG
;
A
#
# COMPACT_ATOMS: atom_id res chain seq x y z
N MET A 1 18.05 13.31 16.65
CA MET A 1 16.60 13.02 16.72
C MET A 1 16.11 12.97 15.28
N LYS A 2 15.94 11.77 14.72
CA LYS A 2 15.47 11.58 13.34
C LYS A 2 13.96 11.75 13.36
N THR A 3 13.47 12.80 12.72
CA THR A 3 12.04 12.95 12.48
C THR A 3 11.69 11.94 11.38
N ASP A 4 11.27 10.75 11.77
CA ASP A 4 10.57 9.84 10.86
C ASP A 4 9.25 10.55 10.54
N ILE A 5 9.22 11.32 9.45
CA ILE A 5 7.95 11.66 8.81
C ILE A 5 7.34 10.31 8.50
N SER A 6 6.28 9.95 9.23
CA SER A 6 5.64 8.68 9.01
C SER A 6 5.11 8.70 7.59
N ILE A 7 5.29 7.64 6.80
CA ILE A 7 4.85 7.65 5.39
C ILE A 7 3.36 8.00 5.24
N TYR A 8 2.57 7.81 6.30
CA TYR A 8 1.20 8.30 6.43
C TYR A 8 1.07 9.82 6.34
N ASP A 9 1.97 10.58 6.96
CA ASP A 9 1.95 12.05 6.89
C ASP A 9 2.22 12.52 5.46
N PHE A 10 3.06 11.79 4.71
CA PHE A 10 3.30 12.06 3.31
C PHE A 10 2.09 11.67 2.43
N LEU A 11 1.51 10.48 2.65
CA LEU A 11 0.32 10.03 1.92
C LEU A 11 -0.93 10.88 2.22
N ALA A 12 -1.01 11.49 3.41
CA ALA A 12 -2.06 12.43 3.76
C ALA A 12 -2.04 13.71 2.90
N LEU A 13 -0.93 14.00 2.20
CA LEU A 13 -0.84 15.10 1.24
C LEU A 13 -1.67 14.86 -0.03
N GLY A 14 -2.19 13.64 -0.23
CA GLY A 14 -3.17 13.32 -1.26
C GLY A 14 -2.61 12.52 -2.45
N PRO A 15 -3.35 12.45 -3.58
CA PRO A 15 -3.03 11.57 -4.72
C PRO A 15 -1.65 11.80 -5.34
N GLU A 16 -1.13 13.02 -5.26
CA GLU A 16 0.19 13.36 -5.79
C GLU A 16 1.33 12.66 -5.01
N ALA A 17 1.18 12.53 -3.70
CA ALA A 17 2.11 11.78 -2.87
C ALA A 17 2.14 10.29 -3.26
N PHE A 18 0.97 9.70 -3.53
CA PHE A 18 0.90 8.34 -4.06
C PHE A 18 1.61 8.23 -5.41
N ARG A 19 1.39 9.18 -6.33
CA ARG A 19 2.00 9.17 -7.66
C ARG A 19 3.52 9.14 -7.58
N ILE A 20 4.11 9.98 -6.73
CA ILE A 20 5.55 10.03 -6.50
C ILE A 20 6.07 8.71 -5.92
N LEU A 21 5.39 8.16 -4.91
CA LEU A 21 5.80 6.91 -4.25
C LEU A 21 5.59 5.66 -5.10
N ALA A 22 4.58 5.65 -5.96
CA ALA A 22 4.23 4.49 -6.77
C ALA A 22 4.95 4.46 -8.12
N GLY A 23 6.02 5.23 -8.29
CA GLY A 23 6.79 5.31 -9.54
C GLY A 23 5.98 5.88 -10.70
N GLY A 24 5.17 6.91 -10.44
CA GLY A 24 4.36 7.60 -11.45
C GLY A 24 2.95 7.02 -11.67
N ARG A 25 2.52 6.02 -10.90
CA ARG A 25 1.16 5.46 -11.04
C ARG A 25 0.10 6.43 -10.51
N GLU A 26 -0.96 6.58 -11.28
CA GLU A 26 -2.07 7.48 -10.91
C GLU A 26 -3.24 6.70 -10.30
N LEU A 27 -3.86 7.31 -9.29
CA LEU A 27 -5.14 6.87 -8.75
C LEU A 27 -6.26 7.40 -9.66
N GLN A 28 -7.20 6.53 -10.00
CA GLN A 28 -8.36 6.88 -10.82
C GLN A 28 -9.55 7.11 -9.88
N GLY A 29 -9.92 8.37 -9.67
CA GLY A 29 -10.97 8.78 -8.73
C GLY A 29 -10.45 9.17 -7.34
N PRO A 30 -11.35 9.59 -6.44
CA PRO A 30 -10.98 10.04 -5.09
C PRO A 30 -10.63 8.86 -4.16
N TYR A 31 -9.58 9.05 -3.34
CA TYR A 31 -9.08 8.04 -2.41
C TYR A 31 -8.89 8.62 -1.00
N ALA A 32 -9.13 7.80 0.02
CA ALA A 32 -8.83 8.09 1.43
C ALA A 32 -7.56 7.34 1.87
N PHE A 33 -6.63 8.04 2.52
CA PHE A 33 -5.37 7.48 2.99
C PHE A 33 -5.42 7.25 4.51
N ARG A 34 -5.06 6.04 4.98
CA ARG A 34 -4.96 5.73 6.42
C ARG A 34 -3.94 4.65 6.75
N SER A 35 -3.61 4.51 8.03
CA SER A 35 -2.94 3.32 8.59
C SER A 35 -3.97 2.32 9.11
N GLU A 36 -3.69 1.02 8.99
CA GLU A 36 -4.56 -0.02 9.57
C GLU A 36 -3.73 -1.11 10.26
N THR A 37 -4.13 -1.48 11.48
CA THR A 37 -3.52 -2.57 12.25
C THR A 37 -4.37 -3.82 12.12
N LEU A 38 -3.77 -4.92 11.66
CA LEU A 38 -4.47 -6.19 11.49
C LEU A 38 -4.44 -6.98 12.82
N LYS A 39 -5.61 -7.32 13.35
CA LYS A 39 -5.77 -7.91 14.71
C LYS A 39 -5.30 -9.36 14.88
N ASN A 40 -5.10 -10.14 13.80
CA ASN A 40 -4.85 -11.59 13.91
C ASN A 40 -3.37 -11.96 14.15
N ILE A 41 -2.46 -11.03 13.83
CA ILE A 41 -1.01 -11.08 14.08
C ILE A 41 -0.68 -9.59 14.05
N GLU A 42 -0.18 -8.96 15.12
CA GLU A 42 0.04 -7.49 15.23
C GLU A 42 0.94 -6.92 14.12
N ARG A 43 0.43 -6.89 12.90
CA ARG A 43 1.10 -6.45 11.68
C ARG A 43 0.37 -5.21 11.23
N ARG A 44 1.12 -4.12 11.22
CA ARG A 44 0.67 -2.81 10.75
C ARG A 44 0.86 -2.72 9.25
N ILE A 45 -0.13 -2.26 8.51
CA ILE A 45 0.02 -1.87 7.10
C ILE A 45 0.59 -0.44 7.05
N ASP A 46 1.68 -0.24 6.30
CA ASP A 46 2.39 1.06 6.25
C ASP A 46 1.61 2.13 5.48
N GLY A 47 0.64 1.76 4.67
CA GLY A 47 -0.32 2.68 4.08
C GLY A 47 -1.48 1.96 3.43
N LEU A 48 -2.67 2.50 3.57
CA LEU A 48 -3.88 2.02 2.91
C LEU A 48 -4.49 3.15 2.11
N CYS A 49 -4.78 2.90 0.84
CA CYS A 49 -5.55 3.84 0.00
C CYS A 49 -6.88 3.17 -0.35
N ASP A 50 -7.95 3.65 0.25
CA ASP A 50 -9.30 3.19 -0.01
C ASP A 50 -9.99 4.06 -1.07
N PRO A 51 -10.64 3.48 -2.09
CA PRO A 51 -11.45 4.25 -3.03
C PRO A 51 -12.65 4.88 -2.31
N ILE A 52 -13.04 6.08 -2.72
CA ILE A 52 -14.22 6.79 -2.21
C ILE A 52 -15.31 6.80 -3.28
N ASP A 53 -16.46 6.18 -3.01
CA ASP A 53 -17.62 6.16 -3.91
C ASP A 53 -17.33 5.63 -5.33
N HIS A 54 -16.33 4.76 -5.49
CA HIS A 54 -16.02 4.10 -6.76
C HIS A 54 -15.43 2.69 -6.59
N ASP A 55 -15.52 1.86 -7.64
CA ASP A 55 -15.08 0.45 -7.64
C ASP A 55 -13.57 0.26 -7.88
N GLY A 56 -12.77 1.20 -7.39
CA GLY A 56 -11.32 1.14 -7.48
C GLY A 56 -10.74 0.03 -6.59
N PRO A 57 -9.48 -0.38 -6.81
CA PRO A 57 -8.81 -1.28 -5.90
C PRO A 57 -8.45 -0.55 -4.63
N VAL A 58 -8.52 -1.25 -3.50
CA VAL A 58 -7.81 -0.84 -2.29
C VAL A 58 -6.32 -1.09 -2.51
N TRP A 59 -5.50 -0.07 -2.25
CA TRP A 59 -4.05 -0.19 -2.29
C TRP A 59 -3.48 -0.41 -0.89
N ILE A 60 -2.71 -1.48 -0.73
CA ILE A 60 -1.94 -1.80 0.46
C ILE A 60 -0.48 -1.47 0.15
N LEU A 61 0.07 -0.52 0.90
CA LEU A 61 1.38 0.06 0.71
C LEU A 61 2.31 -0.41 1.81
N GLU A 62 3.51 -0.82 1.40
CA GLU A 62 4.59 -1.28 2.28
C GLU A 62 5.87 -0.52 1.98
N PHE A 63 6.47 0.06 3.02
CA PHE A 63 7.66 0.89 2.87
C PHE A 63 8.83 0.32 3.65
N GLN A 64 9.98 0.22 2.98
CA GLN A 64 11.22 -0.25 3.59
C GLN A 64 12.30 0.81 3.41
N VAL A 65 13.08 1.05 4.46
CA VAL A 65 14.23 1.99 4.38
C VAL A 65 15.31 1.43 3.46
N GLU A 66 15.44 0.11 3.39
CA GLU A 66 16.38 -0.63 2.55
C GLU A 66 15.65 -1.77 1.85
N ARG A 67 16.16 -2.24 0.70
CA ARG A 67 15.62 -3.43 0.05
C ARG A 67 15.78 -4.65 0.95
N GLN A 68 14.66 -5.31 1.24
CA GLN A 68 14.65 -6.56 2.00
C GLN A 68 14.24 -7.72 1.09
N SER A 69 14.99 -8.81 1.15
CA SER A 69 14.68 -10.06 0.42
C SER A 69 13.33 -10.66 0.83
N THR A 70 12.81 -10.28 1.99
CA THR A 70 11.55 -10.77 2.56
C THR A 70 10.36 -9.82 2.32
N ALA A 71 10.56 -8.66 1.71
CA ALA A 71 9.54 -7.62 1.56
C ALA A 71 8.27 -8.12 0.85
N LEU A 72 8.44 -8.93 -0.20
CA LEU A 72 7.33 -9.52 -0.95
C LEU A 72 6.48 -10.48 -0.09
N TYR A 73 7.13 -11.32 0.72
CA TYR A 73 6.41 -12.24 1.61
C TYR A 73 5.62 -11.49 2.68
N ASN A 74 6.18 -10.40 3.20
CA ASN A 74 5.47 -9.54 4.14
C ASN A 74 4.24 -8.89 3.50
N LEU A 75 4.38 -8.35 2.28
CA LEU A 75 3.27 -7.77 1.53
C LEU A 75 2.17 -8.80 1.24
N LEU A 76 2.54 -10.00 0.81
CA LEU A 76 1.60 -11.10 0.56
C LEU A 76 0.83 -11.51 1.82
N ALA A 77 1.52 -11.63 2.96
CA ALA A 77 0.87 -11.94 4.23
C ALA A 77 -0.15 -10.87 4.62
N LYS A 78 0.19 -9.60 4.46
CA LYS A 78 -0.71 -8.47 4.76
C LYS A 78 -1.90 -8.40 3.79
N LEU A 79 -1.67 -8.64 2.49
CA LEU A 79 -2.75 -8.76 1.49
C LEU A 79 -3.73 -9.88 1.85
N GLY A 80 -3.23 -11.06 2.24
CA GLY A 80 -4.05 -12.18 2.67
C GLY A 80 -4.89 -11.85 3.90
N LEU A 81 -4.25 -11.36 4.96
CA LEU A 81 -4.91 -10.99 6.22
C LEU A 81 -5.94 -9.87 6.04
N PHE A 82 -5.63 -8.85 5.23
CA PHE A 82 -6.60 -7.81 4.88
C PHE A 82 -7.76 -8.39 4.05
N GLY A 83 -7.46 -9.34 3.16
CA GLY A 83 -8.44 -10.12 2.42
C GLY A 83 -9.45 -10.84 3.31
N GLU A 84 -8.96 -11.51 4.35
CA GLU A 84 -9.78 -12.21 5.35
C GLU A 84 -10.68 -11.26 6.14
N GLN A 85 -10.15 -10.08 6.53
CA GLN A 85 -10.93 -9.09 7.30
C GLN A 85 -11.93 -8.32 6.43
N HIS A 86 -11.65 -8.18 5.13
CA HIS A 86 -12.46 -7.42 4.17
C HIS A 86 -12.83 -8.27 2.95
N PRO A 87 -13.60 -9.36 3.13
CA PRO A 87 -13.87 -10.33 2.06
C PRO A 87 -14.72 -9.73 0.94
N HIS A 88 -15.57 -8.75 1.25
CA HIS A 88 -16.45 -8.10 0.28
C HIS A 88 -15.73 -7.10 -0.64
N ARG A 89 -14.50 -6.69 -0.31
CA ARG A 89 -13.73 -5.79 -1.16
C ARG A 89 -13.09 -6.57 -2.30
N SER A 90 -13.66 -6.47 -3.49
CA SER A 90 -13.34 -7.35 -4.61
C SER A 90 -11.92 -7.13 -5.16
N ARG A 91 -11.44 -5.89 -5.24
CA ARG A 91 -10.15 -5.58 -5.87
C ARG A 91 -9.16 -5.05 -4.85
N LYS A 92 -8.04 -5.75 -4.68
CA LYS A 92 -6.97 -5.40 -3.72
C LYS A 92 -5.65 -5.45 -4.45
N ARG A 93 -4.81 -4.43 -4.24
CA ARG A 93 -3.49 -4.34 -4.84
C ARG A 93 -2.44 -4.08 -3.78
N GLY A 94 -1.39 -4.88 -3.80
CA GLY A 94 -0.21 -4.63 -2.99
C GLY A 94 0.83 -3.85 -3.75
N LEU A 95 1.51 -2.92 -3.08
CA LEU A 95 2.64 -2.19 -3.59
C LEU A 95 3.74 -2.13 -2.52
N SER A 96 4.88 -2.73 -2.81
CA SER A 96 6.08 -2.63 -1.97
C SER A 96 7.04 -1.60 -2.56
N MET A 97 7.51 -0.71 -1.70
CA MET A 97 8.38 0.41 -2.03
C MET A 97 9.57 0.38 -1.07
N PHE A 98 10.73 0.78 -1.58
CA PHE A 98 11.88 1.03 -0.73
C PHE A 98 12.43 2.42 -1.01
N SER A 99 12.98 3.05 0.02
CA SER A 99 13.76 4.27 -0.14
C SER A 99 15.12 3.92 -0.74
N PRO A 100 15.49 4.43 -1.90
CA PRO A 100 16.90 4.50 -2.26
C PRO A 100 17.45 5.69 -1.46
N LEU A 101 17.87 5.42 -0.21
CA LEU A 101 18.72 6.36 0.49
C LEU A 101 19.83 6.80 -0.49
N PHE A 102 19.99 8.11 -0.68
CA PHE A 102 20.99 8.80 -1.53
C PHE A 102 20.60 9.33 -2.93
N SER A 103 19.32 9.57 -3.26
CA SER A 103 19.02 10.57 -4.30
C SER A 103 17.65 11.25 -4.10
N PRO A 104 17.57 12.59 -4.00
CA PRO A 104 16.32 13.36 -4.04
C PRO A 104 15.51 13.16 -5.33
N GLU A 105 16.11 12.59 -6.36
CA GLU A 105 15.51 12.30 -7.66
C GLU A 105 15.06 10.84 -7.79
N ALA A 106 15.45 9.98 -6.84
CA ALA A 106 15.08 8.57 -6.82
C ALA A 106 13.94 8.36 -5.80
N TRP A 107 12.72 8.73 -6.15
CA TRP A 107 11.57 8.33 -5.36
C TRP A 107 11.16 6.91 -5.74
N ALA A 108 11.13 6.03 -4.72
CA ALA A 108 10.56 4.69 -4.67
C ALA A 108 10.44 3.94 -6.01
N LEU A 109 11.38 3.04 -6.27
CA LEU A 109 11.18 1.99 -7.25
C LEU A 109 10.16 1.00 -6.67
N ALA A 110 8.93 1.04 -7.18
CA ALA A 110 7.93 0.02 -6.94
C ALA A 110 8.51 -1.36 -7.27
N ASP A 111 8.68 -2.22 -6.28
CA ASP A 111 9.32 -3.53 -6.48
C ASP A 111 8.35 -4.55 -7.07
N VAL A 112 7.11 -4.60 -6.56
CA VAL A 112 6.10 -5.57 -6.98
C VAL A 112 4.71 -4.99 -6.85
N VAL A 113 3.89 -5.12 -7.90
CA VAL A 113 2.44 -4.95 -7.85
C VAL A 113 1.79 -6.32 -7.91
N ILE A 114 0.96 -6.63 -6.92
CA ILE A 114 0.19 -7.88 -6.87
C ILE A 114 -1.28 -7.51 -7.02
N ASP A 115 -1.94 -8.02 -8.06
CA ASP A 115 -3.39 -7.90 -8.22
C ASP A 115 -4.03 -9.19 -7.70
N THR A 116 -4.81 -9.11 -6.62
CA THR A 116 -5.62 -10.26 -6.22
C THR A 116 -6.86 -10.30 -7.11
N PRO A 117 -7.17 -11.43 -7.77
CA PRO A 117 -8.41 -11.54 -8.54
C PRO A 117 -9.59 -11.24 -7.63
N ALA A 118 -10.61 -10.57 -8.17
CA ALA A 118 -11.88 -10.45 -7.50
C ALA A 118 -12.42 -11.84 -7.19
N LEU A 119 -12.37 -12.23 -5.91
CA LEU A 119 -13.04 -13.42 -5.44
C LEU A 119 -14.54 -13.19 -5.72
N ARG A 120 -15.04 -13.78 -6.80
CA ARG A 120 -16.48 -13.91 -7.00
C ARG A 120 -16.98 -14.68 -5.79
N GLN A 121 -17.92 -14.11 -5.05
CA GLN A 121 -18.60 -14.87 -4.02
C GLN A 121 -19.19 -16.12 -4.70
N VAL A 122 -18.73 -17.29 -4.29
CA VAL A 122 -19.42 -18.53 -4.63
C VAL A 122 -20.68 -18.48 -3.79
N GLY A 123 -21.83 -18.36 -4.48
CA GLY A 123 -23.15 -18.24 -3.86
C GLY A 123 -23.59 -19.48 -3.11
#